data_AF-A0A2H6IFD3-F1
#
_entry.id   AF-A0A2H6IFD3-F1
#
_cell.length_a   1.000
_cell.length_b   1.000
_cell.length_c   1.000
_cell.angle_alpha   90.00
_cell.angle_beta   90.00
_cell.angle_gamma   90.00
#
_symmetry.space_group_name_H-M   'P 1'
#
loop_
_entity.id
_entity.type
_entity.pdbx_description
1 polymer ?
#
loop_
_entity_poly.entity_id
_entity_poly.type
_entity_poly.pdbx_seq_one_letter_code
_entity_poly.pdbx_strand_id
1 'polypeptide(L)'
;MEVEVIKPRLENNDTLLKKAGIEVRWNFDGKGFISTDDGEASGGQQVIKSLILLIALMMDDRARGGFVFIDEPFAHLDVFNIDRVAEFLLATETQFIVTTPNTHNTNIYRPSMLSIVTKKKPASNPFAPPPAHIRRLNA
;
A
#
# COMPACT_ATOMS: atom_id res chain seq x y z
N MET A 1 8.57 -9.05 -8.87
CA MET A 1 7.13 -8.97 -9.18
C MET A 1 7.00 -8.22 -10.48
N GLU A 2 6.23 -8.76 -11.41
CA GLU A 2 5.88 -8.09 -12.68
C GLU A 2 4.37 -7.83 -12.71
N VAL A 3 3.98 -6.73 -13.34
CA VAL A 3 2.58 -6.33 -13.50
C VAL A 3 2.34 -6.05 -14.97
N GLU A 4 1.29 -6.66 -15.52
CA GLU A 4 0.84 -6.42 -16.89
C GLU A 4 -0.54 -5.75 -16.86
N VAL A 5 -0.71 -4.69 -17.64
CA VAL A 5 -1.99 -3.99 -17.79
C VAL A 5 -2.49 -4.14 -19.21
N ILE A 6 -3.61 -4.82 -19.36
CA ILE A 6 -4.27 -5.04 -20.65
C ILE A 6 -5.37 -4.00 -20.80
N LYS A 7 -5.24 -3.18 -21.83
CA LYS A 7 -6.22 -2.13 -22.13
C LYS A 7 -7.49 -2.76 -22.71
N PRO A 8 -8.67 -2.20 -22.38
CA PRO A 8 -9.92 -2.66 -22.98
C PRO A 8 -9.89 -2.49 -24.50
N ARG A 9 -10.41 -3.48 -25.22
CA ARG A 9 -10.67 -3.37 -26.65
C ARG A 9 -11.98 -2.61 -26.87
N LEU A 10 -11.86 -1.38 -27.35
CA LEU A 10 -13.01 -0.51 -27.63
C LEU A 10 -13.33 -0.57 -29.13
N GLU A 11 -14.40 -1.28 -29.48
CA GLU A 11 -14.92 -1.40 -30.84
C GLU A 11 -16.43 -1.18 -30.83
N ASN A 12 -17.01 -0.80 -31.98
CA ASN A 12 -18.44 -0.57 -32.11
C ASN A 12 -19.24 -1.90 -32.14
N ASN A 13 -19.21 -2.60 -31.00
CA ASN A 13 -19.86 -3.87 -30.77
C ASN A 13 -20.34 -3.89 -29.31
N ASP A 14 -21.67 -3.87 -29.11
CA ASP A 14 -22.29 -3.80 -27.79
C ASP A 14 -21.86 -4.93 -26.84
N THR A 15 -21.53 -6.11 -27.37
CA THR A 15 -21.08 -7.24 -26.55
C THR A 15 -19.65 -7.02 -26.05
N LEU A 16 -18.78 -6.47 -26.90
CA LEU A 16 -17.40 -6.15 -26.51
C LEU A 16 -17.37 -4.96 -25.55
N LEU A 17 -18.15 -3.91 -25.83
CA LEU A 17 -18.25 -2.74 -24.95
C LEU A 17 -18.78 -3.10 -23.56
N LYS A 18 -19.78 -4.00 -23.46
CA LYS A 18 -20.28 -4.49 -22.16
C LYS A 18 -19.23 -5.25 -21.34
N LYS A 19 -18.21 -5.82 -21.98
CA LYS A 19 -17.12 -6.55 -21.33
C LYS A 19 -15.82 -5.75 -21.27
N ALA A 20 -15.81 -4.51 -21.75
CA ALA A 20 -14.63 -3.68 -21.79
C ALA A 20 -14.25 -3.28 -20.36
N GLY A 21 -13.08 -3.69 -19.92
CA GLY A 21 -12.48 -3.30 -18.65
C GLY A 21 -10.96 -3.30 -18.75
N ILE A 22 -10.32 -2.60 -17.80
CA ILE A 22 -8.88 -2.74 -17.60
C ILE A 22 -8.66 -4.07 -16.89
N GLU A 23 -7.84 -4.93 -17.48
CA GLU A 23 -7.41 -6.18 -16.84
C GLU A 23 -5.98 -6.00 -16.34
N VAL A 24 -5.76 -6.23 -15.05
CA VAL A 24 -4.42 -6.21 -14.44
C VAL A 24 -4.04 -7.62 -14.05
N ARG A 25 -2.86 -8.05 -14.53
CA ARG A 25 -2.27 -9.35 -14.24
C ARG A 25 -0.98 -9.19 -13.46
N TRP A 26 -0.69 -10.18 -12.62
CA TRP A 26 0.37 -10.11 -11.63
C TRP A 26 1.24 -11.37 -11.71
N ASN A 27 2.55 -11.21 -11.63
CA ASN A 27 3.50 -12.31 -11.52
C ASN A 27 4.40 -12.07 -10.31
N PHE A 28 4.10 -12.72 -9.18
CA PHE A 28 4.80 -12.48 -7.91
C PHE A 28 6.17 -13.17 -7.86
N ASP A 29 6.22 -14.46 -8.20
CA ASP A 29 7.38 -15.33 -7.98
C ASP A 29 7.84 -16.05 -9.26
N GLY A 30 7.52 -15.53 -10.45
CA GLY A 30 7.88 -16.15 -11.73
C GLY A 30 7.06 -17.40 -12.07
N LYS A 31 5.97 -17.65 -11.34
CA LYS A 31 5.08 -18.81 -11.54
C LYS A 31 4.06 -18.64 -12.68
N GLY A 32 4.02 -17.46 -13.28
CA GLY A 32 3.07 -17.09 -14.32
C GLY A 32 2.19 -15.92 -13.89
N PHE A 33 1.47 -15.37 -14.87
CA PHE A 33 0.54 -14.27 -14.65
C PHE A 33 -0.78 -14.79 -14.09
N ILE A 34 -1.19 -14.19 -12.98
CA ILE A 34 -2.44 -14.45 -12.29
C ILE A 34 -3.30 -13.17 -12.41
N SER A 35 -4.62 -13.31 -12.58
CA SER A 35 -5.56 -12.19 -12.66
C SER A 35 -5.65 -11.45 -11.32
N THR A 36 -6.33 -10.30 -11.28
CA THR A 36 -6.58 -9.61 -10.01
C THR A 36 -7.54 -10.41 -9.11
N ASP A 37 -8.53 -11.10 -9.70
CA ASP A 37 -9.66 -11.71 -9.00
C ASP A 37 -9.64 -13.26 -8.95
N ASP A 38 -8.54 -13.91 -9.34
CA ASP A 38 -8.50 -15.37 -9.49
C ASP A 38 -8.60 -16.18 -8.19
N GLY A 39 -8.55 -15.54 -7.02
CA GLY A 39 -8.62 -16.22 -5.72
C GLY A 39 -7.42 -17.12 -5.42
N GLU A 40 -6.43 -17.20 -6.32
CA GLU A 40 -5.21 -18.00 -6.15
C GLU A 40 -4.13 -17.24 -5.36
N ALA A 41 -4.27 -15.93 -5.23
CA ALA A 41 -3.36 -15.09 -4.47
C ALA A 41 -3.46 -15.34 -2.96
N SER A 42 -2.32 -15.48 -2.29
CA SER A 42 -2.26 -15.53 -0.83
C SER A 42 -2.78 -14.23 -0.20
N GLY A 43 -3.17 -14.26 1.08
CA GLY A 43 -3.67 -13.06 1.78
C GLY A 43 -2.71 -11.86 1.68
N GLY A 44 -1.40 -12.09 1.82
CA GLY A 44 -0.39 -11.04 1.66
C GLY A 44 -0.25 -10.54 0.22
N GLN A 45 -0.39 -11.42 -0.78
CA GLN A 45 -0.40 -11.00 -2.18
C GLN A 45 -1.62 -10.14 -2.52
N GLN A 46 -2.80 -10.47 -1.98
CA GLN A 46 -4.01 -9.67 -2.18
C GLN A 46 -3.86 -8.24 -1.62
N VAL A 47 -3.24 -8.10 -0.45
CA VAL A 47 -2.92 -6.79 0.14
C VAL A 47 -1.93 -6.01 -0.73
N ILE A 48 -0.90 -6.68 -1.29
CA ILE A 48 0.05 -6.02 -2.19
C ILE A 48 -0.64 -5.56 -3.49
N LYS A 49 -1.48 -6.42 -4.10
CA LYS A 49 -2.24 -6.06 -5.32
C LYS A 49 -3.06 -4.79 -5.08
N SER A 50 -3.84 -4.75 -4.01
CA SER A 50 -4.74 -3.63 -3.71
C SER A 50 -3.97 -2.34 -3.40
N LEU A 51 -2.88 -2.41 -2.65
CA LEU A 51 -2.07 -1.25 -2.31
C LEU A 51 -1.40 -0.62 -3.54
N ILE A 52 -0.86 -1.45 -4.43
CA ILE A 52 -0.23 -0.98 -5.67
C ILE A 52 -1.27 -0.31 -6.57
N LEU A 53 -2.44 -0.92 -6.74
CA LEU A 53 -3.52 -0.33 -7.54
C LEU A 53 -4.01 0.99 -6.95
N LEU A 54 -4.20 1.06 -5.64
CA LEU A 54 -4.61 2.29 -4.96
C LEU A 54 -3.61 3.41 -5.20
N ILE A 55 -2.32 3.15 -5.00
CA ILE A 55 -1.28 4.15 -5.18
C ILE A 55 -1.15 4.54 -6.66
N ALA A 56 -1.22 3.58 -7.59
CA ALA A 56 -1.20 3.88 -9.02
C ALA A 56 -2.36 4.79 -9.47
N LEU A 57 -3.56 4.62 -8.89
CA LEU A 57 -4.70 5.52 -9.13
C LEU A 57 -4.45 6.93 -8.57
N MET A 58 -3.68 7.04 -7.50
CA MET A 58 -3.36 8.31 -6.85
C MET A 58 -2.19 9.05 -7.52
N MET A 59 -1.34 8.36 -8.28
CA MET A 59 -0.20 8.94 -9.00
C MET A 59 -0.61 9.69 -10.28
N ASP A 60 -1.86 10.16 -10.40
CA ASP A 60 -2.27 11.00 -11.53
C ASP A 60 -1.60 12.39 -11.45
N ASP A 61 -0.65 12.62 -12.36
CA ASP A 61 0.14 13.86 -12.49
C ASP A 61 -0.70 15.15 -12.58
N ARG A 62 -1.99 15.03 -12.89
CA ARG A 62 -2.92 16.16 -12.97
C ARG A 62 -3.29 16.74 -11.61
N ALA A 63 -3.15 15.97 -10.53
CA ALA A 63 -3.38 16.42 -9.16
C ALA A 63 -2.03 16.63 -8.43
N ARG A 64 -1.35 17.73 -8.75
CA ARG A 64 -0.14 18.14 -8.03
C ARG A 64 -0.50 18.58 -6.60
N GLY A 65 -0.35 17.67 -5.65
CA GLY A 65 -0.45 17.94 -4.22
C GLY A 65 -1.40 16.99 -3.49
N GLY A 66 -1.03 16.64 -2.26
CA GLY A 66 -1.80 15.74 -1.40
C GLY A 66 -0.91 14.78 -0.64
N PHE A 67 -1.51 14.07 0.31
CA PHE A 67 -0.86 13.00 1.03
C PHE A 67 -1.89 11.90 1.32
N VAL A 68 -1.43 10.66 1.40
CA VAL A 68 -2.29 9.49 1.58
C VAL A 68 -2.28 9.10 3.05
N PHE A 69 -3.46 8.97 3.65
CA PHE A 69 -3.60 8.28 4.92
C PHE A 69 -3.85 6.80 4.68
N ILE A 70 -3.07 5.94 5.33
CA ILE A 70 -3.30 4.49 5.28
C ILE A 70 -3.33 3.93 6.70
N ASP A 71 -4.45 3.29 7.03
CA ASP A 71 -4.64 2.65 8.33
C ASP A 71 -4.15 1.20 8.29
N GLU A 72 -3.10 0.92 9.05
CA GLU A 72 -2.50 -0.41 9.20
C GLU A 72 -2.22 -1.16 7.87
N PRO A 73 -1.49 -0.58 6.90
CA PRO A 73 -1.22 -1.21 5.59
C PRO A 73 -0.46 -2.53 5.67
N PHE A 74 0.20 -2.78 6.79
CA PHE A 74 1.00 -3.97 7.03
C PHE A 74 0.22 -5.09 7.71
N ALA A 75 -1.08 -4.89 7.99
CA ALA A 75 -1.91 -5.92 8.59
C ALA A 75 -1.91 -7.19 7.73
N HIS A 76 -1.78 -8.34 8.39
CA HIS A 76 -1.79 -9.67 7.76
C HIS A 76 -0.63 -9.94 6.77
N LEU A 77 0.42 -9.11 6.76
CA LEU A 77 1.64 -9.35 6.00
C LEU A 77 2.69 -10.11 6.82
N ASP A 78 3.39 -11.05 6.17
CA ASP A 78 4.64 -11.58 6.70
C ASP A 78 5.79 -10.57 6.58
N VAL A 79 6.92 -10.86 7.22
CA VAL A 79 8.10 -9.98 7.25
C VAL A 79 8.59 -9.61 5.84
N PHE A 80 8.56 -10.55 4.90
CA PHE A 80 9.07 -10.35 3.55
C PHE A 80 8.17 -9.43 2.72
N ASN A 81 6.85 -9.59 2.85
CA ASN A 81 5.88 -8.74 2.20
C ASN A 81 5.83 -7.34 2.82
N ILE A 82 6.08 -7.20 4.12
CA ILE A 82 6.29 -5.89 4.78
C ILE A 82 7.44 -5.13 4.12
N ASP A 83 8.59 -5.78 3.92
CA ASP A 83 9.76 -5.14 3.31
C ASP A 83 9.48 -4.67 1.88
N ARG A 84 8.80 -5.51 1.08
CA ARG A 84 8.38 -5.16 -0.28
C ARG A 84 7.44 -3.97 -0.32
N VAL A 85 6.46 -3.93 0.58
CA VAL A 85 5.52 -2.79 0.68
C VAL A 85 6.26 -1.53 1.14
N ALA A 86 7.16 -1.63 2.11
CA ALA A 86 7.95 -0.51 2.57
C ALA A 86 8.85 0.07 1.46
N GLU A 87 9.47 -0.79 0.66
CA GLU A 87 10.27 -0.37 -0.50
C GLU A 87 9.41 0.27 -1.60
N PHE A 88 8.21 -0.27 -1.85
CA PHE A 88 7.27 0.33 -2.77
C PHE A 88 6.85 1.74 -2.35
N LEU A 89 6.46 1.94 -1.08
CA LEU A 89 6.09 3.26 -0.55
C LEU A 89 7.24 4.27 -0.69
N LEU A 90 8.47 3.84 -0.40
CA LEU A 90 9.67 4.67 -0.55
C LEU A 90 9.99 5.04 -2.00
N ALA A 91 9.65 4.19 -2.96
CA ALA A 91 9.90 4.42 -4.38
C ALA A 91 8.88 5.36 -5.03
N THR A 92 7.76 5.65 -4.35
CA THR A 92 6.72 6.55 -4.88
C THR A 92 7.05 8.01 -4.53
N GLU A 93 6.72 8.95 -5.42
CA GLU A 93 6.89 10.40 -5.19
C GLU A 93 5.75 11.01 -4.35
N THR A 94 5.08 10.20 -3.54
CA THR A 94 3.87 10.56 -2.79
C THR A 94 4.15 10.69 -1.30
N GLN A 95 3.49 11.63 -0.62
CA GLN A 95 3.56 11.74 0.84
C GLN A 95 2.55 10.79 1.50
N PHE A 96 2.99 10.04 2.52
CA PHE A 96 2.11 9.13 3.28
C PHE A 96 2.06 9.50 4.76
N ILE A 97 0.90 9.28 5.36
CA ILE A 97 0.70 9.15 6.80
C ILE A 97 0.18 7.74 7.06
N VAL A 98 0.97 6.95 7.78
CA VAL A 98 0.66 5.55 8.05
C VAL A 98 0.47 5.35 9.55
N THR A 99 -0.61 4.70 9.94
CA THR A 99 -0.82 4.22 11.31
C THR A 99 -0.50 2.72 11.38
N THR A 100 0.08 2.30 12.49
CA THR A 100 0.48 0.91 12.69
C THR A 100 0.60 0.66 14.19
N PRO A 101 0.16 -0.51 14.69
CA PRO A 101 0.38 -0.87 16.08
C PRO A 101 1.87 -1.06 16.37
N ASN A 102 2.24 -0.99 17.66
CA ASN A 102 3.60 -1.34 18.07
C ASN A 102 3.86 -2.82 17.79
N THR A 103 4.92 -3.11 17.04
CA THR A 103 5.34 -4.48 16.69
C THR A 103 6.84 -4.64 16.89
N HIS A 104 7.28 -5.90 17.03
CA HIS A 104 8.69 -6.26 17.08
C HIS A 104 9.40 -6.09 15.74
N ASN A 105 8.66 -6.10 14.62
CA ASN A 105 9.26 -5.91 13.30
C ASN A 105 9.49 -4.41 13.05
N THR A 106 10.71 -3.93 13.26
CA THR A 106 11.03 -2.51 13.08
C THR A 106 11.02 -2.03 11.63
N ASN A 107 10.98 -2.95 10.65
CA ASN A 107 10.99 -2.59 9.23
C ASN A 107 9.73 -1.83 8.80
N ILE A 108 8.61 -1.97 9.53
CA ILE A 108 7.39 -1.18 9.26
C ILE A 108 7.64 0.33 9.42
N TYR A 109 8.65 0.74 10.19
CA TYR A 109 9.02 2.13 10.42
C TYR A 109 10.08 2.62 9.45
N ARG A 110 10.68 1.73 8.64
CA ARG A 110 11.69 2.07 7.63
C ARG A 110 11.25 3.17 6.66
N PRO A 111 10.01 3.21 6.14
CA PRO A 111 9.58 4.27 5.23
C PRO A 111 9.30 5.61 5.92
N SER A 112 9.26 5.65 7.26
CA SER A 112 8.88 6.86 8.00
C SER A 112 10.06 7.82 8.18
N MET A 113 9.94 9.04 7.65
CA MET A 113 10.85 10.15 7.97
C MET A 113 10.55 10.75 9.36
N LEU A 114 9.28 10.74 9.75
CA LEU A 114 8.79 11.17 11.06
C LEU A 114 7.89 10.07 11.61
N SER A 115 8.23 9.53 12.77
CA SER A 115 7.40 8.59 13.51
C SER A 115 6.85 9.29 14.75
N ILE A 116 5.53 9.22 14.94
CA ILE A 116 4.85 9.74 16.12
C ILE A 116 4.32 8.55 16.91
N VAL A 117 4.74 8.43 18.17
CA VAL A 117 4.36 7.33 19.05
C VAL A 117 3.36 7.87 20.08
N THR A 118 2.15 7.34 20.02
CA THR A 118 1.08 7.63 20.98
C THR A 118 1.00 6.54 22.05
N LYS A 119 0.45 6.88 23.22
CA LYS A 119 0.19 5.91 24.29
C LYS A 119 -1.25 6.05 24.77
N LYS A 120 -1.82 4.93 25.20
CA LYS A 120 -3.15 4.93 25.80
C LYS A 120 -3.15 5.79 27.07
N LYS A 121 -4.25 6.53 27.26
CA LYS A 121 -4.51 7.32 28.45
C LYS A 121 -4.54 6.44 29.72
N PRO A 122 -3.80 6.78 30.78
CA PRO A 122 -3.92 6.10 32.07
C PRO A 122 -5.22 6.48 32.78
N ALA A 123 -5.77 5.56 33.58
CA ALA A 123 -7.03 5.80 34.30
C ALA A 123 -6.96 7.00 35.27
N SER A 124 -5.76 7.27 35.81
CA SER A 124 -5.49 8.36 36.76
C SER A 124 -5.42 9.76 36.15
N ASN A 125 -5.44 9.90 34.81
CA ASN A 125 -5.30 11.20 34.15
C ASN A 125 -6.49 11.48 33.22
N PRO A 126 -7.02 12.71 33.17
CA PRO A 126 -8.03 13.11 32.18
C PRO A 126 -7.56 13.00 30.73
N PHE A 127 -6.26 13.07 30.43
CA PHE A 127 -5.71 13.07 29.07
C PHE A 127 -4.63 12.01 28.83
N ALA A 128 -4.46 11.62 27.56
CA ALA A 128 -3.32 10.82 27.13
C ALA A 128 -2.01 11.61 27.32
N PRO A 129 -0.88 10.93 27.59
CA PRO A 129 0.41 11.61 27.63
C PRO A 129 0.72 12.23 26.25
N PRO A 130 1.51 13.32 26.20
CA PRO A 130 1.96 13.90 24.94
C PRO A 130 2.64 12.85 24.05
N PRO A 131 2.38 12.85 22.73
CA PRO A 131 3.05 11.94 21.81
C PRO A 131 4.57 12.13 21.83
N ALA A 132 5.30 11.03 21.81
CA ALA A 132 6.73 11.06 21.51
C ALA A 132 6.92 11.10 19.99
N HIS A 133 8.04 11.63 19.52
CA HIS A 133 8.35 11.60 18.10
C HIS A 133 9.82 11.28 17.85
N ILE A 134 10.08 10.66 16.70
CA ILE A 134 11.42 10.36 16.20
C ILE A 134 11.46 10.88 14.77
N ARG A 135 12.45 11.73 14.47
CA ARG A 135 12.72 12.20 13.12
C ARG A 135 14.02 11.58 12.64
N ARG A 136 13.98 10.91 11.49
CA ARG A 136 15.18 10.41 10.83
C ARG A 136 15.77 11.56 10.00
N LEU A 137 16.97 12.02 10.36
CA LEU A 137 17.72 12.97 9.54
C LEU A 137 18.36 12.18 8.40
N ASN A 138 18.20 12.64 7.16
CA ASN A 138 18.85 12.01 6.02
C ASN A 138 20.38 12.03 6.24
N ALA A 139 21.03 10.87 6.08
CA ALA A 139 22.47 10.77 5.88
C ALA A 139 22.77 10.90 4.39
#